data_AF-A0A7K3Z151-F1
#
_entry.id   AF-A0A7K3Z151-F1
#
_cell.length_a   1.000
_cell.length_b   1.000
_cell.length_c   1.000
_cell.angle_alpha   90.00
_cell.angle_beta   90.00
_cell.angle_gamma   90.00
#
_symmetry.space_group_name_H-M   'P 1'
#
loop_
_entity.id
_entity.type
_entity.pdbx_description
1 polymer ?
#
loop_
_entity_poly.entity_id
_entity_poly.type
_entity_poly.pdbx_seq_one_letter_code
_entity_poly.pdbx_strand_id
1 'polypeptide(L)' 'YVDLHKRYIGGLPPDLHRLVRVPADIPLTMKDEILVDLRQHDWKEQPIPDPTLLSRMVHTRRI' A
#
# COMPACT_ATOMS: atom_id res chain seq x y z
N TYR A 1 -7.90 3.95 -6.58
CA TYR A 1 -8.81 2.90 -7.08
C TYR A 1 -9.87 2.51 -6.05
N VAL A 2 -9.58 2.60 -4.74
CA VAL A 2 -10.55 2.31 -3.65
C VAL A 2 -11.91 2.97 -3.85
N ASP A 3 -11.97 4.28 -4.16
CA ASP A 3 -13.22 4.99 -4.41
C ASP A 3 -14.03 4.41 -5.59
N LEU A 4 -13.36 4.04 -6.68
CA LEU A 4 -14.02 3.39 -7.83
C LEU A 4 -14.54 2.00 -7.47
N HIS A 5 -13.75 1.20 -6.76
CA HIS A 5 -14.16 -0.12 -6.30
C HIS A 5 -15.41 -0.02 -5.42
N LYS A 6 -15.44 0.92 -4.47
CA LYS A 6 -16.61 1.16 -3.62
C LYS A 6 -17.87 1.52 -4.42
N ARG A 7 -17.74 2.37 -5.43
CA ARG A 7 -18.87 2.85 -6.23
C ARG A 7 -19.46 1.80 -7.16
N TYR A 8 -18.61 0.97 -7.78
CA TYR A 8 -19.02 0.09 -8.88
C TYR A 8 -19.02 -1.41 -8.55
N ILE A 9 -18.25 -1.84 -7.54
CA ILE A 9 -18.12 -3.25 -7.14
C ILE A 9 -18.65 -3.46 -5.70
N GLY A 10 -18.37 -2.50 -4.81
CA GLY A 10 -18.77 -2.49 -3.41
C GLY A 10 -17.61 -2.76 -2.46
N GLY A 11 -17.65 -2.11 -1.29
CA GLY A 11 -16.66 -2.33 -0.22
C GLY A 11 -15.24 -1.90 -0.55
N LEU A 12 -14.32 -2.15 0.39
CA LEU A 12 -12.88 -1.98 0.16
C LEU A 12 -12.36 -3.11 -0.75
N PRO A 13 -11.38 -2.83 -1.61
CA PRO A 13 -10.71 -3.87 -2.38
C PRO A 13 -10.04 -4.90 -1.46
N PRO A 14 -10.22 -6.21 -1.70
CA PRO A 14 -9.68 -7.27 -0.83
C PRO A 14 -8.15 -7.34 -0.83
N ASP A 15 -7.50 -6.74 -1.82
CA ASP A 15 -6.04 -6.72 -2.00
C ASP A 15 -5.39 -5.41 -1.53
N LEU A 16 -6.15 -4.50 -0.90
CA LEU A 16 -5.68 -3.17 -0.52
C LEU A 16 -4.40 -3.18 0.34
N HIS A 17 -4.29 -4.13 1.27
CA HIS A 17 -3.13 -4.30 2.14
C HIS A 17 -1.82 -4.57 1.39
N ARG A 18 -1.87 -4.99 0.13
CA ARG A 18 -0.70 -5.23 -0.72
C ARG A 18 -0.15 -3.96 -1.37
N LEU A 19 -0.96 -2.89 -1.40
CA LEU A 19 -0.67 -1.67 -2.14
C LEU A 19 -0.34 -0.47 -1.23
N VAL A 20 -0.54 -0.60 0.08
CA VAL A 20 -0.18 0.40 1.08
C VAL A 20 1.13 -0.03 1.75
N ARG A 21 2.16 0.83 1.73
CA ARG A 21 3.45 0.57 2.39
C ARG A 21 3.63 1.41 3.64
N VAL A 22 3.11 2.64 3.62
CA VAL A 22 3.15 3.58 4.74
C VAL A 22 1.79 4.26 4.92
N PRO A 23 1.45 4.79 6.11
CA PRO A 23 0.19 5.48 6.35
C PRO A 23 -0.02 6.72 5.47
N ALA A 24 1.07 7.27 4.92
CA ALA A 24 1.04 8.40 3.99
C ALA A 24 0.51 8.03 2.59
N ASP A 25 0.50 6.74 2.23
CA ASP A 25 -0.08 6.26 0.96
C ASP A 25 -1.62 6.30 0.99
N ILE A 26 -2.22 6.49 2.19
CA ILE A 26 -3.65 6.42 2.41
C ILE A 26 -4.28 7.81 2.20
N PRO A 27 -5.33 7.94 1.36
CA PRO A 27 -6.09 9.18 1.24
C PRO A 27 -6.65 9.65 2.59
N LEU A 28 -6.46 10.93 2.91
CA LEU A 28 -6.82 11.51 4.23
C LEU A 28 -8.27 11.23 4.62
N THR A 29 -9.20 11.38 3.68
CA THR A 29 -10.65 11.21 3.91
C THR A 29 -11.07 9.77 4.24
N MET A 30 -10.21 8.79 3.94
CA MET A 30 -10.48 7.36 4.13
C MET A 30 -9.51 6.72 5.12
N LYS A 31 -8.69 7.54 5.81
CA LYS A 31 -7.54 7.07 6.57
C LYS A 31 -7.93 6.11 7.69
N ASP A 32 -8.92 6.47 8.49
CA ASP A 32 -9.33 5.68 9.64
C ASP A 32 -9.90 4.32 9.21
N GLU A 33 -10.75 4.31 8.18
CA GLU A 33 -11.36 3.09 7.64
C GLU A 33 -10.31 2.13 7.07
N ILE A 34 -9.39 2.64 6.24
CA ILE A 34 -8.35 1.83 5.63
C ILE A 34 -7.38 1.32 6.71
N LEU A 35 -7.01 2.12 7.71
CA LEU A 35 -6.16 1.66 8.81
C LEU A 35 -6.81 0.58 9.68
N VAL A 36 -8.14 0.55 9.79
CA VAL A 36 -8.85 -0.56 10.45
C VAL A 36 -8.72 -1.84 9.62
N ASP A 37 -8.97 -1.77 8.32
CA ASP A 37 -8.86 -2.92 7.40
C ASP A 37 -7.45 -3.49 7.33
N LEU A 38 -6.42 -2.62 7.25
CA LEU A 38 -5.01 -3.03 7.26
C LEU A 38 -4.63 -3.82 8.52
N ARG A 39 -5.13 -3.39 9.69
CA ARG A 39 -4.88 -4.09 10.97
C ARG A 39 -5.47 -5.50 11.01
N GLN A 40 -6.55 -5.74 10.28
CA GLN A 40 -7.15 -7.09 10.18
C GLN A 40 -6.30 -8.03 9.31
N HIS A 41 -5.41 -7.49 8.47
CA HIS A 41 -4.56 -8.24 7.55
C HIS A 41 -3.10 -8.38 8.03
N ASP A 42 -2.84 -8.23 9.33
CA ASP A 42 -1.49 -8.26 9.93
C ASP A 42 -0.50 -7.30 9.24
N TRP A 43 -1.02 -6.19 8.69
CA TRP A 43 -0.22 -5.23 7.94
C TRP A 43 0.81 -4.52 8.82
N LYS A 44 2.01 -4.33 8.29
CA LYS A 44 3.10 -3.57 8.90
C LYS A 44 3.74 -2.66 7.86
N GLU A 45 4.26 -1.53 8.31
CA GLU A 45 4.97 -0.61 7.44
C GLU A 45 6.19 -1.28 6.80
N GLN A 46 6.40 -1.02 5.51
CA GLN A 46 7.51 -1.58 4.74
C GLN A 46 8.30 -0.45 4.06
N PRO A 47 9.63 -0.58 3.94
CA PRO A 47 10.42 0.38 3.19
C PRO A 47 10.03 0.36 1.72
N ILE A 48 10.14 1.51 1.06
CA ILE A 48 9.97 1.61 -0.40
C ILE A 48 11.19 0.95 -1.06
N PRO A 49 11.04 -0.16 -1.81
CA PRO A 49 12.16 -0.83 -2.44
C PRO A 49 12.64 -0.06 -3.68
N ASP A 50 13.84 -0.39 -4.15
CA ASP A 50 14.32 0.06 -5.47
C ASP A 50 13.40 -0.52 -6.56
N PRO A 51 12.75 0.33 -7.39
CA PRO A 51 11.81 -0.15 -8.39
C PRO A 51 12.50 -0.74 -9.63
N THR A 52 13.82 -0.64 -9.78
CA THR A 52 14.50 -1.10 -10.98
C THR A 52 14.58 -2.63 -11.06
N LEU A 53 14.31 -3.17 -12.24
CA LEU A 53 14.56 -4.58 -12.56
C LEU A 53 15.97 -4.81 -13.11
N LEU A 54 16.68 -3.73 -13.47
CA LEU A 54 18.02 -3.82 -14.04
C LEU A 54 19.05 -3.90 -12.92
N SER A 55 19.67 -5.07 -12.72
CA SER A 55 20.63 -5.31 -11.63
C SER A 55 21.77 -4.30 -11.59
N ARG A 56 22.23 -3.82 -12.76
CA ARG A 56 23.28 -2.78 -12.87
C ARG A 56 22.87 -1.40 -12.35
N MET A 57 21.57 -1.18 -12.15
CA MET A 57 20.99 0.08 -11.67
C MET A 57 20.51 -0.02 -10.22
N VAL A 58 20.51 -1.22 -9.63
CA VAL A 58 20.12 -1.40 -8.23
C VAL A 58 21.09 -0.63 -7.34
N HIS A 59 20.56 0.31 -6.57
CA HIS A 59 21.37 1.07 -5.62
C HIS A 59 21.78 0.16 -4.46
N THR A 60 22.91 -0.53 -4.61
CA THR A 60 23.49 -1.31 -3.52
C THR A 60 24.19 -0.33 -2.58
N ARG A 61 23.66 -0.13 -1.36
CA ARG A 61 24.46 0.49 -0.31
C ARG A 61 25.71 -0.36 -0.13
N ARG A 62 26.90 0.17 -0.45
CA ARG A 62 28.15 -0.46 -0.03
C ARG A 62 28.16 -0.41 1.50
N ILE A 63 28.11 -1.59 2.12
CA ILE A 63 28.36 -1.78 3.56
C ILE A 63 29.86 -1.63 3.78
#